data_AF-C4FGN2-F1
#
_entry.id   AF-C4FGN2-F1
#
_cell.length_a   1.000
_cell.length_b   1.000
_cell.length_c   1.000
_cell.angle_alpha   90.00
_cell.angle_beta   90.00
_cell.angle_gamma   90.00
#
_symmetry.space_group_name_H-M   'P 1'
#
loop_
_entity.id
_entity.type
_entity.pdbx_description
1 polymer ?
#
loop_
_entity_poly.entity_id
_entity_poly.type
_entity_poly.pdbx_seq_one_letter_code
_entity_poly.pdbx_strand_id
1 'polypeptide(L)'
;MQTLRDASLHGTKALAIAAAGALLLSLEGCSTPNLEAQVNEAAKPDTCESAYESAVSSNSAMAAGRPLMSRYLNALIAASSWSSVSVSCPARAAEGIAHAAQAAYTAQQLAGRLGLAAASAPSVDFGALVKLDMDTDVLLDIALEEDRAGFSLGVLAARGVDNATLAASDAHKTAAQRLVSLSGASSDPRQKVYAVDQLISHPQTVHDPANMLETPTLAAIEMNCARSYLTALTDSKHISKNTLAWLADTAKARLWHAYELGYPLVDEAVLSQQSE
;
A
#
# COMPACT_ATOMS: atom_id res chain seq x y z
N MET A 1 -77.25 -39.94 -49.17
CA MET A 1 -78.70 -39.79 -48.88
C MET A 1 -78.80 -39.03 -47.57
N GLN A 2 -79.26 -37.77 -47.58
CA GLN A 2 -80.68 -37.45 -47.44
C GLN A 2 -81.21 -38.05 -46.13
N THR A 3 -81.80 -37.33 -45.18
CA THR A 3 -82.43 -36.01 -45.08
C THR A 3 -83.08 -36.05 -43.68
N LEU A 4 -83.25 -34.96 -42.95
CA LEU A 4 -84.54 -34.28 -42.71
C LEU A 4 -84.32 -33.51 -41.37
N ARG A 5 -84.53 -32.20 -41.30
CA ARG A 5 -85.84 -31.53 -41.06
C ARG A 5 -86.48 -32.01 -39.74
N ASP A 6 -87.03 -31.19 -38.87
CA ASP A 6 -87.39 -29.77 -38.88
C ASP A 6 -87.86 -29.41 -37.45
N ALA A 7 -88.08 -28.10 -37.26
CA ALA A 7 -89.06 -27.46 -36.35
C ALA A 7 -88.59 -27.08 -34.92
N SER A 8 -88.40 -25.79 -34.62
CA SER A 8 -89.41 -24.73 -34.32
C SER A 8 -89.85 -24.77 -32.84
N LEU A 9 -90.04 -23.70 -32.07
CA LEU A 9 -89.92 -22.25 -32.21
C LEU A 9 -90.32 -21.66 -30.82
N HIS A 10 -90.02 -20.38 -30.57
CA HIS A 10 -90.42 -19.54 -29.42
C HIS A 10 -89.59 -19.74 -28.14
N GLY A 11 -89.09 -18.71 -27.45
CA GLY A 11 -89.22 -17.27 -27.66
C GLY A 11 -88.38 -16.54 -26.60
N THR A 12 -87.61 -15.57 -27.08
CA THR A 12 -87.32 -14.26 -26.47
C THR A 12 -87.02 -14.17 -24.96
N LYS A 13 -85.76 -13.80 -24.68
CA LYS A 13 -85.25 -12.64 -23.90
C LYS A 13 -84.02 -13.08 -23.13
N ALA A 14 -82.83 -12.81 -23.67
CA ALA A 14 -82.03 -11.64 -23.30
C ALA A 14 -81.46 -11.73 -21.88
N LEU A 15 -80.22 -12.23 -21.75
CA LEU A 15 -79.07 -11.39 -21.44
C LEU A 15 -77.79 -12.22 -21.53
N ALA A 16 -76.76 -11.59 -22.06
CA ALA A 16 -75.49 -12.19 -22.47
C ALA A 16 -74.65 -12.66 -21.27
N ILE A 17 -74.23 -13.92 -21.30
CA ILE A 17 -73.04 -14.43 -20.60
C ILE A 17 -72.33 -15.41 -21.55
N ALA A 18 -71.01 -15.27 -21.59
CA ALA A 18 -70.01 -16.21 -22.11
C ALA A 18 -69.79 -16.28 -23.63
N ALA A 19 -68.71 -15.62 -24.07
CA ALA A 19 -67.60 -16.23 -24.82
C ALA A 19 -66.47 -15.19 -24.86
N ALA A 20 -65.38 -15.34 -24.09
CA ALA A 20 -64.26 -16.22 -24.42
C ALA A 20 -63.75 -15.96 -25.85
N GLY A 21 -62.83 -15.01 -25.99
CA GLY A 21 -62.19 -14.75 -27.29
C GLY A 21 -61.41 -13.44 -27.33
N ALA A 22 -60.14 -13.50 -26.93
CA ALA A 22 -59.05 -12.64 -27.38
C ALA A 22 -59.15 -11.12 -27.11
N LEU A 23 -58.56 -10.70 -25.99
CA LEU A 23 -57.67 -9.53 -25.98
C LEU A 23 -56.51 -9.82 -25.02
N LEU A 24 -55.34 -10.11 -25.60
CA LEU A 24 -54.05 -10.17 -24.92
C LEU A 24 -53.72 -8.76 -24.43
N LEU A 25 -54.01 -8.49 -23.16
CA LEU A 25 -53.42 -7.36 -22.43
C LEU A 25 -52.16 -7.87 -21.74
N SER A 26 -51.02 -7.38 -22.22
CA SER A 26 -49.73 -7.39 -21.57
C SER A 26 -49.85 -6.74 -20.18
N LEU A 27 -49.93 -7.56 -19.14
CA LEU A 27 -49.45 -7.17 -17.82
C LEU A 27 -48.05 -7.79 -17.67
N GLU A 28 -47.04 -7.05 -18.13
CA GLU A 28 -45.75 -7.15 -17.47
C GLU A 28 -45.98 -6.69 -16.04
N GLY A 29 -46.01 -7.65 -15.11
CA GLY A 29 -45.91 -7.32 -13.70
C GLY A 29 -44.59 -6.58 -13.50
N CYS A 30 -44.66 -5.30 -13.15
CA CYS A 30 -43.52 -4.60 -12.60
C CYS A 30 -43.09 -5.33 -11.33
N SER A 31 -42.13 -6.24 -11.44
CA SER A 31 -41.27 -6.59 -10.32
C SER A 31 -40.57 -5.30 -9.93
N THR A 32 -41.00 -4.70 -8.83
CA THR A 32 -40.24 -3.64 -8.17
C THR A 32 -38.80 -4.14 -8.05
N PRO A 33 -37.79 -3.45 -8.60
CA PRO A 33 -36.42 -3.83 -8.35
C PRO A 33 -36.25 -3.87 -6.84
N ASN A 34 -35.74 -4.98 -6.32
CA ASN A 34 -35.48 -5.12 -4.90
C ASN A 34 -34.36 -4.13 -4.57
N LEU A 35 -34.76 -2.89 -4.25
CA LEU A 35 -33.87 -1.78 -3.93
C LEU A 35 -33.03 -2.15 -2.71
N GLU A 36 -33.54 -2.95 -1.78
CA GLU A 36 -32.75 -3.46 -0.65
C GLU A 36 -31.65 -4.42 -1.12
N ALA A 37 -31.93 -5.32 -2.08
CA ALA A 37 -30.90 -6.20 -2.63
C ALA A 37 -29.86 -5.43 -3.47
N GLN A 38 -30.28 -4.41 -4.23
CA GLN A 38 -29.36 -3.55 -4.99
C GLN A 38 -28.55 -2.60 -4.09
N VAL A 39 -29.16 -2.07 -3.02
CA VAL A 39 -28.47 -1.30 -1.98
C VAL A 39 -27.51 -2.21 -1.20
N ASN A 40 -27.90 -3.44 -0.87
CA ASN A 40 -27.01 -4.40 -0.19
C ASN A 40 -25.86 -4.86 -1.09
N GLU A 41 -26.06 -4.92 -2.41
CA GLU A 41 -24.98 -5.22 -3.37
C GLU A 41 -24.08 -4.00 -3.61
N ALA A 42 -24.65 -2.79 -3.69
CA ALA A 42 -23.90 -1.53 -3.78
C ALA A 42 -23.24 -1.12 -2.45
N ALA A 43 -23.70 -1.67 -1.32
CA ALA A 43 -23.15 -1.46 0.01
C ALA A 43 -22.12 -2.53 0.41
N LYS A 44 -21.81 -3.51 -0.46
CA LYS A 44 -20.63 -4.33 -0.26
C LYS A 44 -19.41 -3.47 -0.58
N PRO A 45 -18.60 -3.10 0.43
CA PRO A 45 -17.35 -2.41 0.14
C PRO A 45 -16.55 -3.28 -0.81
N ASP A 46 -15.95 -2.66 -1.83
CA ASP A 46 -14.99 -3.38 -2.65
C ASP A 46 -13.80 -3.83 -1.78
N THR A 47 -12.95 -4.71 -2.32
CA THR A 47 -11.82 -5.27 -1.57
C THR A 47 -10.82 -4.20 -1.10
N CYS A 48 -10.83 -3.02 -1.73
CA CYS A 48 -9.97 -1.91 -1.35
C CYS A 48 -10.58 -1.11 -0.19
N GLU A 49 -11.84 -0.68 -0.32
CA GLU A 49 -12.55 0.11 0.68
C GLU A 49 -12.64 -0.65 2.01
N SER A 50 -12.97 -1.94 1.95
CA SER A 50 -13.00 -2.81 3.14
C SER A 50 -11.64 -2.95 3.82
N ALA A 51 -10.56 -3.06 3.05
CA ALA A 51 -9.20 -3.11 3.59
C ALA A 51 -8.82 -1.77 4.23
N TYR A 52 -9.19 -0.65 3.60
CA TYR A 52 -8.92 0.69 4.09
C TYR A 52 -9.67 1.00 5.39
N GLU A 53 -10.99 0.75 5.44
CA GLU A 53 -11.81 0.95 6.65
C GLU A 53 -11.28 0.13 7.83
N SER A 54 -10.91 -1.14 7.57
CA SER A 54 -10.30 -2.02 8.58
C SER A 54 -8.97 -1.46 9.11
N ALA A 55 -8.13 -0.93 8.22
CA ALA A 55 -6.85 -0.35 8.58
C ALA A 55 -6.99 0.94 9.41
N VAL A 56 -7.87 1.85 8.99
CA VAL A 56 -8.17 3.09 9.72
C VAL A 56 -8.73 2.79 11.12
N SER A 57 -9.67 1.84 11.23
CA SER A 57 -10.23 1.40 12.51
C SER A 57 -9.15 0.86 13.45
N SER A 58 -8.27 0.00 12.93
CA SER A 58 -7.15 -0.59 13.69
C SER A 58 -6.16 0.48 14.17
N ASN A 59 -5.91 1.50 13.35
CA ASN A 59 -5.01 2.61 13.69
C ASN A 59 -5.50 3.38 14.93
N SER A 60 -6.80 3.70 14.97
CA SER A 60 -7.43 4.37 16.12
C SER A 60 -7.36 3.54 17.42
N ALA A 61 -7.32 2.21 17.30
CA ALA A 61 -7.22 1.30 18.43
C ALA A 61 -5.82 1.27 19.09
N MET A 62 -4.79 1.81 18.43
CA MET A 62 -3.42 1.95 18.98
C MET A 62 -3.24 3.20 19.87
N ALA A 63 -4.23 4.11 19.87
CA ALA A 63 -4.12 5.42 20.48
C ALA A 63 -3.69 5.40 21.95
N ALA A 64 -3.06 6.51 22.38
CA ALA A 64 -2.68 6.73 23.76
C ALA A 64 -3.92 6.68 24.69
N GLY A 65 -3.71 6.28 25.95
CA GLY A 65 -4.79 6.14 26.94
C GLY A 65 -5.39 4.73 27.06
N ARG A 66 -5.04 3.80 26.15
CA ARG A 66 -5.37 2.38 26.27
C ARG A 66 -4.29 1.59 27.03
N PRO A 67 -4.62 0.44 27.66
CA PRO A 67 -3.63 -0.42 28.32
C PRO A 67 -2.51 -0.85 27.37
N LEU A 68 -1.28 -0.95 27.88
CA LEU A 68 -0.07 -1.17 27.08
C LEU A 68 -0.15 -2.44 26.20
N MET A 69 -0.62 -3.55 26.77
CA MET A 69 -0.80 -4.81 26.04
C MET A 69 -1.85 -4.67 24.91
N SER A 70 -2.94 -3.96 25.16
CA SER A 70 -3.96 -3.72 24.12
C SER A 70 -3.39 -2.89 22.98
N ARG A 71 -2.60 -1.85 23.28
CA ARG A 71 -1.94 -1.03 22.25
C ARG A 71 -0.97 -1.84 21.42
N TYR A 72 -0.20 -2.73 22.06
CA TYR A 72 0.74 -3.62 21.37
C TYR A 72 0.02 -4.54 20.39
N LEU A 73 -1.04 -5.23 20.83
CA LEU A 73 -1.83 -6.12 19.97
C LEU A 73 -2.50 -5.35 18.82
N ASN A 74 -3.08 -4.17 19.10
CA ASN A 74 -3.66 -3.32 18.07
C ASN A 74 -2.62 -2.81 17.08
N ALA A 75 -1.36 -2.61 17.50
CA ALA A 75 -0.29 -2.23 16.60
C ALA A 75 0.12 -3.35 15.64
N LEU A 76 0.13 -4.60 16.11
CA LEU A 76 0.30 -5.75 15.22
C LEU A 76 -0.84 -5.88 14.22
N ILE A 77 -2.09 -5.69 14.67
CA ILE A 77 -3.27 -5.73 13.80
C ILE A 77 -3.19 -4.60 12.77
N ALA A 78 -2.92 -3.37 13.19
CA ALA A 78 -2.80 -2.22 12.30
C ALA A 78 -1.70 -2.43 11.25
N ALA A 79 -0.54 -2.95 11.63
CA ALA A 79 0.54 -3.27 10.68
C ALA A 79 0.09 -4.24 9.59
N SER A 80 -0.65 -5.30 9.97
CA SER A 80 -1.22 -6.26 9.02
C SER A 80 -2.32 -5.66 8.15
N SER A 81 -3.23 -4.86 8.73
CA SER A 81 -4.34 -4.25 7.99
C SER A 81 -3.84 -3.25 6.97
N TRP A 82 -2.87 -2.41 7.33
CA TRP A 82 -2.22 -1.48 6.40
C TRP A 82 -1.41 -2.19 5.31
N SER A 83 -0.77 -3.33 5.63
CA SER A 83 -0.15 -4.17 4.60
C SER A 83 -1.17 -4.80 3.65
N SER A 84 -2.43 -4.98 4.07
CA SER A 84 -3.50 -5.39 3.15
C SER A 84 -3.89 -4.24 2.23
N VAL A 85 -3.94 -3.00 2.73
CA VAL A 85 -4.21 -1.81 1.90
C VAL A 85 -3.16 -1.68 0.80
N SER A 86 -1.88 -1.93 1.08
CA SER A 86 -0.84 -1.75 0.08
C SER A 86 -0.96 -2.65 -1.16
N VAL A 87 -1.60 -3.82 -0.99
CA VAL A 87 -1.82 -4.80 -2.07
C VAL A 87 -3.22 -4.68 -2.67
N SER A 88 -4.23 -4.40 -1.84
CA SER A 88 -5.63 -4.32 -2.28
C SER A 88 -6.00 -2.96 -2.90
N CYS A 89 -5.25 -1.90 -2.60
CA CYS A 89 -5.51 -0.53 -3.07
C CYS A 89 -4.29 0.04 -3.79
N PRO A 90 -4.12 -0.18 -5.11
CA PRO A 90 -2.95 0.33 -5.84
C PRO A 90 -2.74 1.85 -5.69
N ALA A 91 -3.82 2.63 -5.74
CA ALA A 91 -3.77 4.09 -5.58
C ALA A 91 -3.35 4.54 -4.17
N ARG A 92 -3.41 3.64 -3.17
CA ARG A 92 -3.01 3.87 -1.78
C ARG A 92 -1.87 2.94 -1.37
N ALA A 93 -1.12 2.40 -2.34
CA ALA A 93 -0.08 1.43 -2.06
C ALA A 93 0.99 2.00 -1.11
N ALA A 94 1.45 3.21 -1.44
CA ALA A 94 2.43 3.94 -0.64
C ALA A 94 1.91 4.30 0.77
N GLU A 95 0.67 4.77 0.88
CA GLU A 95 0.00 5.05 2.16
C GLU A 95 -0.06 3.79 3.03
N GLY A 96 -0.50 2.66 2.46
CA GLY A 96 -0.56 1.37 3.15
C GLY A 96 0.80 0.90 3.65
N ILE A 97 1.86 1.05 2.85
CA ILE A 97 3.23 0.67 3.26
C ILE A 97 3.73 1.58 4.38
N ALA A 98 3.55 2.89 4.25
CA ALA A 98 3.99 3.87 5.23
C ALA A 98 3.38 3.59 6.62
N HIS A 99 2.06 3.44 6.68
CA HIS A 99 1.36 3.15 7.92
C HIS A 99 1.65 1.74 8.45
N ALA A 100 1.83 0.74 7.57
CA ALA A 100 2.23 -0.59 8.00
C ALA A 100 3.59 -0.54 8.72
N ALA A 101 4.56 0.21 8.18
CA ALA A 101 5.86 0.39 8.80
C ALA A 101 5.79 1.15 10.14
N GLN A 102 5.01 2.24 10.19
CA GLN A 102 4.80 3.00 11.43
C GLN A 102 4.16 2.14 12.53
N ALA A 103 3.11 1.39 12.20
CA ALA A 103 2.42 0.51 13.13
C ALA A 103 3.32 -0.63 13.62
N ALA A 104 4.10 -1.22 12.71
CA ALA A 104 5.04 -2.29 13.05
C ALA A 104 6.16 -1.78 13.98
N TYR A 105 6.74 -0.61 13.70
CA TYR A 105 7.74 0.01 14.57
C TYR A 105 7.16 0.44 15.92
N THR A 106 5.90 0.91 15.93
CA THR A 106 5.16 1.19 17.17
C THR A 106 4.97 -0.08 18.00
N ALA A 107 4.62 -1.21 17.36
CA ALA A 107 4.51 -2.49 18.05
C ALA A 107 5.84 -2.90 18.68
N GLN A 108 6.96 -2.69 18.00
CA GLN A 108 8.30 -2.94 18.53
C GLN A 108 8.61 -2.12 19.78
N GLN A 109 8.32 -0.82 19.74
CA GLN A 109 8.53 0.07 20.90
C GLN A 109 7.67 -0.37 22.10
N LEU A 110 6.44 -0.79 21.85
CA LEU A 110 5.54 -1.29 22.89
C LEU A 110 5.99 -2.65 23.45
N ALA A 111 6.50 -3.54 22.59
CA ALA A 111 7.07 -4.83 22.99
C ALA A 111 8.24 -4.64 23.97
N GLY A 112 9.16 -3.73 23.67
CA GLY A 112 10.27 -3.40 24.57
C GLY A 112 9.80 -2.91 25.94
N ARG A 113 8.74 -2.08 25.98
CA ARG A 113 8.12 -1.62 27.23
C ARG A 113 7.40 -2.72 28.02
N LEU A 114 6.94 -3.77 27.33
CA LEU A 114 6.31 -4.93 27.94
C LEU A 114 7.32 -6.01 28.37
N GLY A 115 8.61 -5.83 28.08
CA GLY A 115 9.63 -6.87 28.30
C GLY A 115 9.47 -8.08 27.36
N LEU A 116 8.77 -7.90 26.24
CA LEU A 116 8.65 -8.91 25.20
C LEU A 116 9.89 -8.88 24.31
N ALA A 117 10.17 -10.00 23.64
CA ALA A 117 11.24 -10.06 22.66
C ALA A 117 11.02 -8.98 21.58
N ALA A 118 12.09 -8.26 21.27
CA ALA A 118 12.15 -7.37 20.11
C ALA A 118 11.79 -8.17 18.85
N ALA A 119 10.89 -7.65 18.03
CA ALA A 119 10.78 -8.03 16.65
C ALA A 119 12.13 -7.79 15.96
N SER A 120 12.55 -8.74 15.12
CA SER A 120 13.68 -8.53 14.23
C SER A 120 13.38 -7.37 13.29
N ALA A 121 14.31 -6.44 13.14
CA ALA A 121 14.20 -5.39 12.13
C ALA A 121 13.96 -6.06 10.75
N PRO A 122 12.99 -5.58 9.96
CA PRO A 122 12.79 -6.09 8.61
C PRO A 122 14.08 -5.88 7.81
N SER A 123 14.51 -6.88 7.04
CA SER A 123 15.70 -6.78 6.19
C SER A 123 15.33 -6.86 4.72
N VAL A 124 16.17 -6.27 3.86
CA VAL A 124 16.02 -6.38 2.42
C VAL A 124 16.52 -7.75 1.96
N ASP A 125 15.66 -8.56 1.34
CA ASP A 125 16.00 -9.90 0.83
C ASP A 125 15.94 -9.94 -0.70
N PHE A 126 17.08 -10.22 -1.34
CA PHE A 126 17.20 -10.40 -2.79
C PHE A 126 17.34 -11.88 -3.21
N GLY A 127 17.34 -12.82 -2.27
CA GLY A 127 17.81 -14.19 -2.48
C GLY A 127 16.98 -15.01 -3.47
N ALA A 128 15.65 -14.85 -3.46
CA ALA A 128 14.76 -15.57 -4.36
C ALA A 128 14.50 -14.84 -5.70
N LEU A 129 15.00 -13.62 -5.88
CA LEU A 129 14.69 -12.78 -7.03
C LEU A 129 15.59 -13.07 -8.23
N VAL A 130 14.95 -13.35 -9.36
CA VAL A 130 15.62 -13.54 -10.67
C VAL A 130 15.44 -12.32 -11.58
N LYS A 131 14.33 -11.59 -11.43
CA LYS A 131 14.01 -10.35 -12.15
C LYS A 131 13.07 -9.50 -11.30
N LEU A 132 13.18 -8.18 -11.42
CA LEU A 132 12.12 -7.24 -10.99
C LEU A 132 11.38 -6.75 -12.25
N ASP A 133 10.09 -7.00 -12.29
CA ASP A 133 9.25 -6.76 -13.45
C ASP A 133 8.46 -5.46 -13.24
N MET A 134 9.12 -4.36 -13.58
CA MET A 134 8.64 -2.98 -13.52
C MET A 134 9.41 -2.13 -14.53
N ASP A 135 9.08 -0.85 -14.64
CA ASP A 135 9.76 0.07 -15.54
C ASP A 135 11.25 0.20 -15.15
N THR A 136 12.14 0.00 -16.14
CA THR A 136 13.59 -0.12 -15.89
C THR A 136 14.19 1.19 -15.36
N ASP A 137 13.78 2.33 -15.91
CA ASP A 137 14.19 3.66 -15.46
C ASP A 137 13.81 3.90 -13.99
N VAL A 138 12.56 3.62 -13.61
CA VAL A 138 12.10 3.75 -12.22
C VAL A 138 12.92 2.85 -11.28
N LEU A 139 13.23 1.63 -11.70
CA LEU A 139 14.06 0.71 -10.91
C LEU A 139 15.52 1.20 -10.78
N LEU A 140 16.05 1.83 -11.82
CA LEU A 140 17.39 2.42 -11.83
C LEU A 140 17.47 3.67 -10.93
N ASP A 141 16.38 4.44 -10.79
CA ASP A 141 16.33 5.56 -9.85
C ASP A 141 16.40 5.08 -8.39
N ILE A 142 15.73 3.98 -8.05
CA ILE A 142 15.90 3.33 -6.73
C ILE A 142 17.35 2.90 -6.54
N ALA A 143 17.97 2.28 -7.56
CA ALA A 143 19.35 1.81 -7.48
C ALA A 143 20.35 2.96 -7.27
N LEU A 144 20.10 4.12 -7.90
CA LEU A 144 20.89 5.33 -7.72
C LEU A 144 20.78 5.86 -6.29
N GLU A 145 19.57 5.91 -5.72
CA GLU A 145 19.37 6.39 -4.36
C GLU A 145 19.93 5.42 -3.30
N GLU A 146 19.82 4.11 -3.51
CA GLU A 146 20.49 3.11 -2.68
C GLU A 146 22.03 3.29 -2.71
N ASP A 147 22.61 3.56 -3.88
CA ASP A 147 24.06 3.80 -4.00
C ASP A 147 24.49 5.10 -3.32
N ARG A 148 23.69 6.17 -3.47
CA ARG A 148 23.90 7.46 -2.80
C ARG A 148 23.86 7.32 -1.28
N ALA A 149 22.89 6.57 -0.74
CA ALA A 149 22.81 6.29 0.68
C ALA A 149 24.01 5.48 1.17
N GLY A 150 24.38 4.43 0.44
CA GLY A 150 25.57 3.62 0.75
C GLY A 150 26.86 4.44 0.77
N PHE A 151 27.03 5.36 -0.19
CA PHE A 151 28.15 6.30 -0.18
C PHE A 151 28.11 7.24 1.03
N SER A 152 26.95 7.84 1.32
CA SER A 152 26.78 8.79 2.43
C SER A 152 27.05 8.15 3.79
N LEU A 153 26.52 6.94 4.02
CA LEU A 153 26.78 6.15 5.22
C LEU A 153 28.27 5.81 5.37
N GLY A 154 28.96 5.49 4.26
CA GLY A 154 30.40 5.23 4.28
C GLY A 154 31.21 6.46 4.69
N VAL A 155 30.84 7.64 4.20
CA VAL A 155 31.47 8.91 4.60
C VAL A 155 31.21 9.22 6.06
N LEU A 156 29.98 9.09 6.55
CA LEU A 156 29.64 9.34 7.96
C LEU A 156 30.30 8.32 8.91
N ALA A 157 30.36 7.06 8.52
CA ALA A 157 31.05 6.01 9.28
C ALA A 157 32.56 6.31 9.38
N ALA A 158 33.20 6.73 8.29
CA ALA A 158 34.60 7.14 8.30
C ALA A 158 34.86 8.38 9.19
N ARG A 159 33.85 9.23 9.39
CA ARG A 159 33.90 10.39 10.30
C ARG A 159 33.58 10.04 11.75
N GLY A 160 33.20 8.79 12.06
CA GLY A 160 32.86 8.35 13.40
C GLY A 160 31.53 8.90 13.91
N VAL A 161 30.57 9.14 13.01
CA VAL A 161 29.19 9.50 13.41
C VAL A 161 28.50 8.29 14.04
N ASP A 162 27.85 8.49 15.18
CA ASP A 162 27.15 7.44 15.90
C ASP A 162 26.09 6.75 15.03
N ASN A 163 25.98 5.42 15.13
CA ASN A 163 25.09 4.56 14.33
C ASN A 163 25.39 4.51 12.81
N ALA A 164 26.34 5.31 12.29
CA ALA A 164 26.83 5.17 10.92
C ALA A 164 27.81 3.99 10.85
N THR A 165 27.50 2.95 10.08
CA THR A 165 28.36 1.76 9.98
C THR A 165 28.77 1.47 8.54
N LEU A 166 29.98 0.93 8.36
CA LEU A 166 30.44 0.42 7.07
C LEU A 166 29.55 -0.74 6.59
N ALA A 167 29.04 -1.55 7.52
CA ALA A 167 28.11 -2.63 7.21
C ALA A 167 26.80 -2.12 6.59
N ALA A 168 26.22 -1.03 7.11
CA ALA A 168 25.05 -0.39 6.52
C ALA A 168 25.37 0.19 5.13
N SER A 169 26.53 0.87 4.98
CA SER A 169 27.03 1.33 3.68
C SER A 169 27.10 0.20 2.65
N ASP A 170 27.70 -0.94 3.02
CA ASP A 170 27.88 -2.08 2.12
C ASP A 170 26.56 -2.77 1.80
N ALA A 171 25.61 -2.80 2.74
CA ALA A 171 24.27 -3.32 2.51
C ALA A 171 23.52 -2.49 1.45
N HIS A 172 23.57 -1.16 1.54
CA HIS A 172 23.01 -0.26 0.53
C HIS A 172 23.68 -0.40 -0.84
N LYS A 173 25.02 -0.44 -0.89
CA LYS A 173 25.75 -0.66 -2.16
C LYS A 173 25.44 -2.02 -2.79
N THR A 174 25.25 -3.03 -1.96
CA THR A 174 24.81 -4.37 -2.39
C THR A 174 23.40 -4.30 -2.95
N ALA A 175 22.46 -3.63 -2.27
CA ALA A 175 21.11 -3.43 -2.75
C ALA A 175 21.10 -2.71 -4.11
N ALA A 176 21.84 -1.61 -4.24
CA ALA A 176 22.03 -0.89 -5.48
C ALA A 176 22.54 -1.78 -6.62
N GLN A 177 23.60 -2.56 -6.37
CA GLN A 177 24.15 -3.48 -7.37
C GLN A 177 23.14 -4.57 -7.77
N ARG A 178 22.38 -5.10 -6.82
CA ARG A 178 21.36 -6.12 -7.07
C ARG A 178 20.21 -5.54 -7.88
N LEU A 179 19.74 -4.34 -7.57
CA LEU A 179 18.70 -3.63 -8.34
C LEU A 179 19.12 -3.43 -9.80
N VAL A 180 20.33 -2.92 -10.06
CA VAL A 180 20.86 -2.79 -11.43
C VAL A 180 20.92 -4.16 -12.12
N SER A 181 21.42 -5.19 -11.44
CA SER A 181 21.52 -6.54 -12.01
C SER A 181 20.17 -7.16 -12.34
N LEU A 182 19.14 -6.89 -11.53
CA LEU A 182 17.77 -7.40 -11.69
C LEU A 182 16.94 -6.60 -12.71
N SER A 183 17.39 -5.38 -13.05
CA SER A 183 16.70 -4.48 -13.98
C SER A 183 16.82 -4.88 -15.45
N GLY A 184 17.87 -5.61 -15.81
CA GLY A 184 18.21 -5.90 -17.21
C GLY A 184 18.70 -4.68 -18.00
N ALA A 185 18.99 -3.56 -17.33
CA ALA A 185 19.50 -2.35 -17.96
C ALA A 185 20.88 -2.58 -18.60
N SER A 186 21.13 -1.85 -19.69
CA SER A 186 22.44 -1.82 -20.36
C SER A 186 23.40 -0.77 -19.79
N SER A 187 22.88 0.15 -18.97
CA SER A 187 23.64 1.22 -18.32
C SER A 187 23.46 1.16 -16.81
N ASP A 188 24.55 1.42 -16.09
CA ASP A 188 24.56 1.53 -14.62
C ASP A 188 24.52 3.01 -14.24
N PRO A 189 23.45 3.50 -13.57
CA PRO A 189 23.29 4.91 -13.21
C PRO A 189 24.14 5.32 -12.00
N ARG A 190 24.68 4.34 -11.25
CA ARG A 190 25.37 4.57 -9.99
C ARG A 190 26.63 5.41 -10.19
N GLN A 191 26.93 6.26 -9.22
CA GLN A 191 28.05 7.17 -9.30
C GLN A 191 29.19 6.72 -8.38
N LYS A 192 30.43 6.91 -8.83
CA LYS A 192 31.59 6.61 -7.99
C LYS A 192 31.74 7.60 -6.83
N VAL A 193 31.27 8.84 -7.01
CA VAL A 193 31.45 9.95 -6.09
C VAL A 193 30.18 10.79 -6.10
N TYR A 194 29.70 11.15 -4.91
CA TYR A 194 28.59 12.09 -4.73
C TYR A 194 29.08 13.35 -4.00
N ALA A 195 28.32 14.43 -4.12
CA ALA A 195 28.58 15.65 -3.36
C ALA A 195 28.46 15.38 -1.85
N VAL A 196 29.43 15.87 -1.08
CA VAL A 196 29.55 15.62 0.37
C VAL A 196 29.45 16.88 1.21
N ASP A 197 29.36 18.06 0.60
CA ASP A 197 29.45 19.34 1.31
C ASP A 197 28.39 19.44 2.41
N GLN A 198 27.13 19.12 2.07
CA GLN A 198 26.02 19.09 3.03
C GLN A 198 26.18 18.00 4.09
N LEU A 199 26.68 16.83 3.70
CA LEU A 199 26.89 15.70 4.59
C LEU A 199 27.96 15.99 5.64
N ILE A 200 29.01 16.72 5.24
CA ILE A 200 30.13 17.09 6.11
C ILE A 200 29.76 18.27 7.00
N SER A 201 28.96 19.23 6.51
CA SER A 201 28.50 20.37 7.31
C SER A 201 27.41 19.98 8.33
N HIS A 202 26.61 18.96 8.01
CA HIS A 202 25.47 18.52 8.80
C HIS A 202 25.56 17.00 9.12
N PRO A 203 26.59 16.53 9.84
CA PRO A 203 26.82 15.09 10.03
C PRO A 203 25.86 14.44 11.05
N GLN A 204 25.22 15.24 11.91
CA GLN A 204 24.36 14.74 13.00
C GLN A 204 22.88 15.01 12.73
N THR A 205 22.54 16.24 12.36
CA THR A 205 21.17 16.66 12.07
C THR A 205 21.12 17.45 10.78
N VAL A 206 20.03 17.29 10.03
CA VAL A 206 19.77 17.98 8.77
C VAL A 206 18.29 18.35 8.70
N HIS A 207 17.95 19.37 7.91
CA HIS A 207 16.58 19.56 7.48
C HIS A 207 16.28 18.63 6.30
N ASP A 208 15.27 17.79 6.46
CA ASP A 208 14.81 16.93 5.38
C ASP A 208 14.21 17.80 4.26
N PRO A 209 14.72 17.73 3.03
CA PRO A 209 14.25 18.59 1.94
C PRO A 209 12.77 18.37 1.59
N ALA A 210 12.19 17.19 1.86
CA ALA A 210 10.81 16.90 1.49
C ALA A 210 9.77 17.62 2.37
N ASN A 211 10.09 17.89 3.64
CA ASN A 211 9.13 18.38 4.63
C ASN A 211 9.70 19.43 5.60
N MET A 212 10.97 19.78 5.46
CA MET A 212 11.71 20.73 6.29
C MET A 212 11.85 20.37 7.77
N LEU A 213 11.51 19.13 8.16
CA LEU A 213 11.69 18.66 9.52
C LEU A 213 13.18 18.52 9.84
N GLU A 214 13.58 19.00 11.02
CA GLU A 214 14.89 18.70 11.57
C GLU A 214 14.92 17.24 12.03
N THR A 215 15.85 16.46 11.48
CA THR A 215 15.93 15.02 11.70
C THR A 215 17.40 14.58 11.75
N PRO A 216 17.73 13.46 12.40
CA PRO A 216 19.07 12.91 12.32
C PRO A 216 19.48 12.65 10.87
N THR A 217 20.70 13.02 10.49
CA THR A 217 21.17 12.93 9.10
C THR A 217 21.11 11.49 8.57
N LEU A 218 21.45 10.50 9.41
CA LEU A 218 21.33 9.09 9.07
C LEU A 218 19.88 8.67 8.81
N ALA A 219 18.95 9.18 9.62
CA ALA A 219 17.54 8.89 9.48
C ALA A 219 16.97 9.48 8.19
N ALA A 220 17.40 10.69 7.81
CA ALA A 220 17.04 11.30 6.52
C ALA A 220 17.57 10.50 5.32
N ILE A 221 18.79 9.95 5.41
CA ILE A 221 19.36 9.11 4.36
C ILE A 221 18.51 7.86 4.13
N GLU A 222 18.17 7.11 5.19
CA GLU A 222 17.30 5.94 5.08
C GLU A 222 15.89 6.30 4.63
N MET A 223 15.36 7.44 5.09
CA MET A 223 14.04 7.92 4.66
C MET A 223 14.01 8.28 3.16
N ASN A 224 15.08 8.86 2.63
CA ASN A 224 15.17 9.14 1.19
C ASN A 224 15.18 7.85 0.36
N CYS A 225 15.88 6.81 0.81
CA CYS A 225 15.75 5.48 0.20
C CYS A 225 14.32 4.97 0.30
N ALA A 226 13.70 5.01 1.48
CA ALA A 226 12.31 4.58 1.64
C ALA A 226 11.37 5.28 0.66
N ARG A 227 11.50 6.61 0.51
CA ARG A 227 10.71 7.41 -0.43
C ARG A 227 10.95 7.03 -1.87
N SER A 228 12.18 6.71 -2.28
CA SER A 228 12.44 6.28 -3.66
C SER A 228 11.69 4.98 -3.98
N TYR A 229 11.62 4.03 -3.03
CA TYR A 229 10.78 2.83 -3.21
C TYR A 229 9.28 3.17 -3.26
N LEU A 230 8.81 4.12 -2.45
CA LEU A 230 7.39 4.52 -2.45
C LEU A 230 6.99 5.25 -3.74
N THR A 231 7.82 6.20 -4.20
CA THR A 231 7.63 6.90 -5.49
C THR A 231 7.62 5.91 -6.66
N ALA A 232 8.47 4.89 -6.61
CA ALA A 232 8.50 3.88 -7.65
C ALA A 232 7.17 3.11 -7.83
N LEU A 233 6.34 3.04 -6.78
CA LEU A 233 5.01 2.44 -6.86
C LEU A 233 4.00 3.29 -7.63
N THR A 234 4.20 4.61 -7.66
CA THR A 234 3.34 5.55 -8.37
C THR A 234 3.83 5.85 -9.77
N ASP A 235 5.15 5.86 -9.96
CA ASP A 235 5.77 6.30 -11.22
C ASP A 235 5.87 5.18 -12.25
N SER A 236 5.92 3.92 -11.80
CA SER A 236 5.95 2.77 -12.70
C SER A 236 4.58 2.52 -13.34
N LYS A 237 4.54 2.51 -14.67
CA LYS A 237 3.32 2.23 -15.46
C LYS A 237 2.92 0.77 -15.42
N HIS A 238 3.89 -0.11 -15.15
CA HIS A 238 3.71 -1.53 -15.02
C HIS A 238 4.45 -2.03 -13.78
N ILE A 239 3.80 -2.88 -13.00
CA ILE A 239 4.45 -3.57 -11.89
C ILE A 239 3.81 -4.95 -11.70
N SER A 240 4.63 -6.00 -11.68
CA SER A 240 4.13 -7.34 -11.36
C SER A 240 3.79 -7.45 -9.87
N LYS A 241 2.86 -8.35 -9.51
CA LYS A 241 2.48 -8.59 -8.10
C LYS A 241 3.67 -8.98 -7.21
N ASN A 242 4.60 -9.78 -7.73
CA ASN A 242 5.78 -10.21 -6.97
C ASN A 242 6.75 -9.05 -6.74
N THR A 243 6.94 -8.20 -7.75
CA THR A 243 7.76 -6.98 -7.64
C THR A 243 7.12 -5.98 -6.68
N LEU A 244 5.80 -5.80 -6.75
CA LEU A 244 5.06 -4.95 -5.80
C LEU A 244 5.25 -5.42 -4.35
N ALA A 245 5.05 -6.72 -4.10
CA ALA A 245 5.24 -7.29 -2.75
C ALA A 245 6.67 -7.07 -2.25
N TRP A 246 7.67 -7.32 -3.10
CA TRP A 246 9.07 -7.12 -2.75
C TRP A 246 9.43 -5.65 -2.47
N LEU A 247 8.97 -4.72 -3.32
CA LEU A 247 9.16 -3.28 -3.10
C LEU A 247 8.48 -2.84 -1.80
N ALA A 248 7.27 -3.35 -1.52
CA ALA A 248 6.55 -3.03 -0.30
C ALA A 248 7.30 -3.49 0.96
N ASP A 249 7.83 -4.71 0.97
CA ASP A 249 8.63 -5.21 2.10
C ASP A 249 9.94 -4.44 2.26
N THR A 250 10.60 -4.10 1.14
CA THR A 250 11.84 -3.33 1.14
C THR A 250 11.63 -1.89 1.61
N ALA A 251 10.60 -1.20 1.11
CA ALA A 251 10.22 0.13 1.55
C ALA A 251 9.89 0.15 3.04
N LYS A 252 9.14 -0.84 3.53
CA LYS A 252 8.84 -1.02 4.96
C LYS A 252 10.11 -1.21 5.80
N ALA A 253 11.10 -1.97 5.31
CA ALA A 253 12.39 -2.13 5.96
C ALA A 253 13.16 -0.80 6.06
N ARG A 254 13.23 -0.04 4.97
CA ARG A 254 13.87 1.28 4.94
C ARG A 254 13.18 2.29 5.88
N LEU A 255 11.85 2.34 5.87
CA LEU A 255 11.07 3.15 6.79
C LEU A 255 11.36 2.77 8.25
N TRP A 256 11.37 1.48 8.56
CA TRP A 256 11.68 0.99 9.90
C TRP A 256 13.07 1.46 10.37
N HIS A 257 14.09 1.30 9.53
CA HIS A 257 15.45 1.74 9.85
C HIS A 257 15.52 3.27 10.04
N ALA A 258 14.81 4.05 9.22
CA ALA A 258 14.71 5.49 9.43
C ALA A 258 14.12 5.81 10.81
N TYR A 259 13.02 5.16 11.21
CA TYR A 259 12.42 5.35 12.54
C TYR A 259 13.35 4.92 13.68
N GLU A 260 14.07 3.82 13.51
CA GLU A 260 15.09 3.34 14.46
C GLU A 260 16.20 4.38 14.67
N LEU A 261 16.59 5.07 13.60
CA LEU A 261 17.58 6.15 13.61
C LEU A 261 17.01 7.50 14.09
N GLY A 262 15.73 7.55 14.47
CA GLY A 262 15.09 8.72 15.08
C GLY A 262 14.28 9.58 14.11
N TYR A 263 13.92 9.07 12.93
CA TYR A 263 13.00 9.78 12.04
C TYR A 263 11.60 9.91 12.67
N PRO A 264 10.91 11.07 12.55
CA PRO A 264 9.57 11.25 13.12
C PRO A 264 8.51 10.26 12.59
N LEU A 265 7.73 9.68 13.50
CA LEU A 265 6.59 8.78 13.20
C LEU A 265 5.29 9.57 12.96
N VAL A 266 5.28 10.46 11.97
CA VAL A 266 4.06 11.21 11.59
C VAL A 266 3.85 11.13 10.08
N ASP A 267 2.59 11.17 9.64
CA ASP A 267 2.22 10.93 8.23
C ASP A 267 2.76 12.02 7.31
N GLU A 268 2.72 13.27 7.78
CA GLU A 268 3.32 14.42 7.12
C GLU A 268 4.83 14.24 6.93
N ALA A 269 5.50 13.43 7.75
CA ALA A 269 6.93 13.21 7.58
C ALA A 269 7.25 12.23 6.44
N VAL A 270 6.33 11.32 6.11
CA VAL A 270 6.58 10.23 5.14
C VAL A 270 5.92 10.49 3.79
N LEU A 271 4.69 11.00 3.78
CA LEU A 271 3.84 11.09 2.59
C LEU A 271 3.75 12.51 2.00
N SER A 272 4.24 13.55 2.70
CA SER A 272 4.34 14.88 2.08
C SER A 272 5.55 14.91 1.16
N GLN A 273 5.34 14.66 -0.13
CA GLN A 273 6.28 15.12 -1.15
C GLN A 273 5.89 16.56 -1.48
N GLN A 274 6.82 17.51 -1.29
CA GLN A 274 6.66 18.81 -1.93
C GLN A 274 6.67 18.58 -3.44
N SER A 275 5.52 18.79 -4.07
CA SER A 275 5.46 19.04 -5.50
C SER A 275 6.22 20.35 -5.75
N GLU A 276 7.44 20.26 -6.28
CA GLU A 276 8.08 21.41 -6.93
C GLU A 276 7.32 21.80 -8.21
#